data_AF-A0A920SS27-F1
#
_entry.id   AF-A0A920SS27-F1
#
_cell.length_a   1.000
_cell.length_b   1.000
_cell.length_c   1.000
_cell.angle_alpha   90.00
_cell.angle_beta   90.00
_cell.angle_gamma   90.00
#
_symmetry.space_group_name_H-M   'P 1'
#
loop_
_entity.id
_entity.type
_entity.pdbx_description
1 polymer ?
#
loop_
_entity_poly.entity_id
_entity_poly.type
_entity_poly.pdbx_seq_one_letter_code
_entity_poly.pdbx_strand_id
1 'polypeptide(L)'
;MTADYSFRLIFPPLVNEEDATRFAGDVPADIVSEANLDRNGPGIMASEDFSYMLNESPGAYIHIGNSGEVGSCEVHNPGYDFNDKDHSAGGPLFLPGS
;
A
#
# COMPACT_ATOMS: atom_id res chain seq x y z
N MET A 1 -19.47 38.17 -17.43
CA MET A 1 -19.88 36.79 -17.75
C MET A 1 -19.41 35.92 -16.60
N THR A 2 -20.31 35.27 -15.88
CA THR A 2 -20.00 34.41 -14.74
C THR A 2 -20.39 32.99 -15.07
N ALA A 3 -19.60 32.02 -14.59
CA ALA A 3 -19.85 30.60 -14.74
C ALA A 3 -19.83 29.94 -13.36
N ASP A 4 -20.73 28.98 -13.16
CA ASP A 4 -20.78 28.18 -11.94
C ASP A 4 -19.94 26.91 -12.10
N TYR A 5 -19.22 26.53 -11.04
CA TYR A 5 -18.45 25.29 -10.96
C TYR A 5 -18.67 24.60 -9.61
N SER A 6 -18.62 23.27 -9.62
CA SER A 6 -18.73 22.42 -8.43
C SER A 6 -17.48 21.56 -8.27
N PHE A 7 -16.83 21.67 -7.12
CA PHE A 7 -15.69 20.86 -6.72
C PHE A 7 -16.08 19.94 -5.57
N ARG A 8 -15.60 18.69 -5.60
CA ARG A 8 -15.72 17.77 -4.46
C ARG A 8 -14.45 16.95 -4.31
N LEU A 9 -13.89 16.97 -3.12
CA LEU A 9 -12.85 16.03 -2.72
C LEU A 9 -13.51 14.66 -2.47
N ILE A 10 -13.03 13.61 -3.12
CA ILE A 10 -13.61 12.26 -3.02
C ILE A 10 -12.74 11.28 -2.22
N PHE A 11 -11.46 11.58 -2.04
CA PHE A 11 -10.54 10.84 -1.18
C PHE A 11 -9.54 11.82 -0.55
N PRO A 12 -9.32 11.75 0.78
CA PRO A 12 -8.14 12.32 1.39
C PRO A 12 -6.89 11.52 0.97
N PRO A 13 -5.69 12.10 1.08
CA PRO A 13 -4.46 11.32 0.91
C PRO A 13 -4.40 10.23 1.99
N LEU A 14 -3.96 9.03 1.59
CA LEU A 14 -3.60 7.98 2.54
C LEU A 14 -2.22 8.32 3.09
N VAL A 15 -2.14 8.57 4.40
CA VAL A 15 -0.89 8.88 5.10
C VAL A 15 -0.79 7.93 6.29
N ASN A 16 0.31 7.19 6.35
CA ASN A 16 0.58 6.29 7.46
C ASN A 16 1.12 7.06 8.66
N GLU A 17 0.81 6.59 9.87
CA GLU A 17 1.40 7.15 11.09
C GLU A 17 2.75 6.47 11.38
N GLU A 18 3.74 7.24 11.86
CA GLU A 18 5.14 6.80 11.97
C GLU A 18 5.31 5.61 12.94
N ASP A 19 4.73 5.66 14.15
CA ASP A 19 4.83 4.57 15.13
C ASP A 19 4.15 3.29 14.63
N ALA A 20 2.96 3.42 14.05
CA ALA A 20 2.22 2.31 13.46
C ALA A 20 2.98 1.70 12.27
N THR A 21 3.62 2.53 11.44
CA THR A 21 4.43 2.09 10.30
C THR A 21 5.63 1.28 10.76
N ARG A 22 6.37 1.78 11.77
CA ARG A 22 7.49 1.02 12.34
C ARG A 22 7.02 -0.32 12.88
N PHE A 23 5.94 -0.33 13.66
CA PHE A 23 5.39 -1.56 14.23
C PHE A 23 4.98 -2.56 13.13
N ALA A 24 4.34 -2.07 12.07
CA ALA A 24 3.92 -2.89 10.93
C ALA A 24 5.10 -3.45 10.11
N GLY A 25 6.27 -2.81 10.14
CA GLY A 25 7.51 -3.35 9.58
C GLY A 25 8.23 -4.34 10.51
N ASP A 26 8.21 -4.08 11.82
CA ASP A 26 8.95 -4.89 12.81
C ASP A 26 8.32 -6.26 13.05
N VAL A 27 6.99 -6.33 13.15
CA VAL A 27 6.27 -7.59 13.42
C VAL A 27 6.52 -8.68 12.37
N PRO A 28 6.41 -8.40 11.06
CA PRO A 28 6.61 -9.43 10.04
C PRO A 28 8.09 -9.70 9.69
N ALA A 29 9.05 -8.94 10.23
CA ALA A 29 10.47 -9.09 9.88
C ALA A 29 11.01 -10.51 10.13
N ASP A 30 10.55 -11.17 11.18
CA ASP A 30 10.93 -12.56 11.49
C ASP A 30 10.31 -13.59 10.53
N ILE A 31 9.22 -13.21 9.84
CA ILE A 31 8.47 -14.10 8.94
C ILE A 31 9.01 -13.97 7.51
N VAL A 32 9.13 -12.75 7.01
CA VAL A 32 9.51 -12.47 5.61
C VAL A 32 11.00 -12.22 5.44
N SER A 33 11.75 -12.05 6.54
CA SER A 33 13.13 -11.55 6.60
C SER A 33 13.26 -10.06 6.26
N GLU A 34 14.21 -9.39 6.92
CA GLU A 34 14.54 -7.97 6.62
C GLU A 34 14.92 -7.74 5.15
N ALA A 35 15.44 -8.75 4.44
CA ALA A 35 15.79 -8.62 3.03
C ALA A 35 14.56 -8.47 2.11
N ASN A 36 13.38 -8.91 2.57
CA ASN A 36 12.11 -8.77 1.85
C ASN A 36 11.24 -7.63 2.39
N LEU A 37 11.79 -6.76 3.26
CA LEU A 37 11.11 -5.57 3.77
C LEU A 37 11.68 -4.31 3.12
N ASP A 38 10.84 -3.56 2.41
CA ASP A 38 11.11 -2.18 2.05
C ASP A 38 10.34 -1.23 2.99
N ARG A 39 11.05 -0.75 4.00
CA ARG A 39 10.50 0.14 5.03
C ARG A 39 10.32 1.59 4.55
N ASN A 40 10.83 1.95 3.37
CA ASN A 40 10.79 3.32 2.83
C ASN A 40 10.45 3.31 1.33
N GLY A 41 9.58 2.41 0.90
CA GLY A 41 9.34 2.31 -0.53
C GLY A 41 8.54 3.52 -1.07
N PRO A 42 8.30 3.53 -2.39
CA PRO A 42 7.82 4.72 -3.08
C PRO A 42 6.35 5.02 -2.79
N GLY A 43 6.01 6.29 -2.54
CA GLY A 43 4.62 6.72 -2.54
C GLY A 43 3.91 6.37 -3.85
N ILE A 44 2.63 6.01 -3.76
CA ILE A 44 1.80 5.58 -4.90
C ILE A 44 0.74 6.65 -5.19
N MET A 45 0.48 6.89 -6.48
CA MET A 45 -0.47 7.91 -6.95
C MET A 45 -1.93 7.43 -7.00
N ALA A 46 -2.19 6.18 -6.63
CA ALA A 46 -3.53 5.62 -6.56
C ALA A 46 -4.29 6.18 -5.34
N SER A 47 -5.59 6.42 -5.51
CA SER A 47 -6.48 6.72 -4.39
C SER A 47 -6.85 5.43 -3.66
N GLU A 48 -6.93 5.49 -2.33
CA GLU A 48 -7.28 4.36 -1.47
C GLU A 48 -8.29 4.81 -0.40
N ASP A 49 -9.36 4.05 -0.21
CA ASP A 49 -10.45 4.43 0.71
C ASP A 49 -10.09 4.18 2.19
N PHE A 50 -9.07 3.35 2.43
CA PHE A 50 -8.47 3.15 3.75
C PHE A 50 -7.93 4.46 4.36
N SER A 51 -7.67 5.48 3.54
CA SER A 51 -7.37 6.85 3.98
C SER A 51 -8.40 7.41 4.96
N TYR A 52 -9.69 7.05 4.81
CA TYR A 52 -10.73 7.45 5.76
C TYR A 52 -10.57 6.78 7.12
N MET A 53 -10.11 5.52 7.15
CA MET A 53 -9.85 4.84 8.43
C MET A 53 -8.64 5.43 9.14
N LEU A 54 -7.58 5.78 8.41
CA LEU A 54 -6.38 6.42 8.98
C LEU A 54 -6.63 7.83 9.50
N ASN A 55 -7.63 8.55 8.97
CA ASN A 55 -8.04 9.83 9.55
C ASN A 55 -8.72 9.69 10.92
N GLU A 56 -9.36 8.56 11.19
CA GLU A 56 -10.09 8.32 12.44
C GLU A 56 -9.24 7.60 13.50
N SER A 57 -8.25 6.80 13.07
CA SER A 57 -7.38 6.05 13.97
C SER A 57 -5.95 5.97 13.44
N PRO A 58 -4.93 6.14 14.30
CA PRO A 58 -3.56 5.81 13.96
C PRO A 58 -3.46 4.39 13.41
N GLY A 59 -2.70 4.22 12.33
CA GLY A 59 -2.56 2.96 11.65
C GLY A 59 -1.55 3.02 10.51
N ALA A 60 -1.31 1.87 9.90
CA ALA A 60 -0.45 1.72 8.75
C ALA A 60 -1.15 0.85 7.70
N TYR A 61 -1.10 1.30 6.45
CA TYR A 61 -1.46 0.56 5.25
C TYR A 61 -0.18 0.04 4.62
N ILE A 62 -0.10 -1.27 4.43
CA ILE A 62 1.09 -1.96 3.95
C ILE A 62 0.78 -2.69 2.65
N HIS A 63 1.76 -2.79 1.78
CA HIS A 63 1.64 -3.49 0.51
C HIS A 63 2.38 -4.81 0.57
N ILE A 64 1.76 -5.85 0.04
CA ILE A 64 2.42 -7.15 -0.21
C ILE A 64 2.66 -7.22 -1.71
N GLY A 65 3.92 -7.28 -2.09
CA GLY A 65 4.32 -7.41 -3.48
C GLY A 65 3.89 -8.77 -4.04
N ASN A 66 3.60 -8.73 -5.33
CA ASN A 66 3.19 -9.88 -6.12
C ASN A 66 4.35 -10.28 -7.04
N SER A 67 5.18 -11.22 -6.59
CA SER A 67 6.42 -11.65 -7.22
C SER A 67 6.16 -12.54 -8.45
N GLY A 68 6.98 -12.45 -9.49
CA GLY A 68 6.90 -13.30 -10.70
C GLY A 68 7.18 -12.55 -12.00
N GLU A 69 7.55 -13.27 -13.07
CA GLU A 69 7.78 -12.68 -14.41
C GLU A 69 6.52 -12.71 -15.31
N VAL A 70 5.57 -13.60 -15.02
CA VAL A 70 4.34 -13.79 -15.82
C VAL A 70 3.17 -13.16 -15.06
N GLY A 71 2.46 -12.22 -15.69
CA GLY A 71 1.27 -11.59 -15.09
C GLY A 71 1.54 -10.50 -14.05
N SER A 72 2.82 -10.12 -13.84
CA SER A 72 3.27 -9.05 -12.92
C SER A 72 2.94 -7.63 -13.40
N CYS A 73 1.81 -7.47 -14.10
CA CYS A 73 1.31 -6.16 -14.47
C CYS A 73 0.71 -5.47 -13.25
N GLU A 74 0.49 -4.16 -13.37
CA GLU A 74 -0.23 -3.41 -12.34
C GLU A 74 -1.64 -3.98 -12.11
N VAL A 75 -2.12 -3.83 -10.87
CA VAL A 75 -3.54 -4.02 -10.57
C VAL A 75 -4.37 -3.17 -11.53
N HIS A 76 -5.55 -3.65 -11.91
CA HIS A 76 -6.39 -3.13 -13.01
C HIS A 76 -5.99 -3.53 -14.45
N ASN A 77 -4.87 -4.23 -14.65
CA ASN A 77 -4.60 -4.84 -15.95
C ASN A 77 -5.40 -6.16 -16.12
N PRO A 78 -6.08 -6.41 -17.26
CA PRO A 78 -6.77 -7.69 -17.51
C PRO A 78 -5.87 -8.94 -17.47
N GLY A 79 -4.56 -8.77 -17.68
CA GLY A 79 -3.56 -9.83 -17.56
C GLY A 79 -2.92 -9.91 -16.18
N TYR A 80 -3.44 -9.20 -15.18
CA TYR A 80 -2.99 -9.32 -13.79
C TYR A 80 -3.25 -10.74 -13.29
N ASP A 81 -2.21 -11.38 -12.78
CA ASP A 81 -2.26 -12.70 -12.17
C ASP A 81 -1.62 -12.65 -10.79
N PHE A 82 -2.35 -13.06 -9.75
CA PHE A 82 -1.84 -13.05 -8.39
C PHE A 82 -1.03 -14.32 -8.13
N ASN A 83 0.21 -14.16 -7.68
CA ASN A 83 1.07 -15.26 -7.31
C ASN A 83 0.68 -15.80 -5.92
N ASP A 84 -0.18 -16.81 -5.92
CA ASP A 84 -0.66 -17.49 -4.71
C ASP A 84 0.47 -18.01 -3.79
N LYS A 85 1.69 -18.21 -4.31
CA LYS A 85 2.83 -18.66 -3.48
C LYS A 85 3.24 -17.61 -2.47
N ASP A 86 3.08 -16.33 -2.80
CA ASP A 86 3.45 -15.21 -1.92
C ASP A 86 2.59 -15.15 -0.66
N HIS A 87 1.39 -15.73 -0.70
CA HIS A 87 0.54 -15.87 0.47
C HIS A 87 1.15 -16.81 1.53
N SER A 88 1.90 -17.83 1.10
CA SER A 88 2.48 -18.84 1.99
C SER A 88 3.94 -18.57 2.36
N ALA A 89 4.70 -17.92 1.48
CA ALA A 89 6.11 -17.62 1.67
C ALA A 89 6.34 -16.25 2.34
N GLY A 90 5.32 -15.39 2.38
CA GLY A 90 5.49 -13.99 2.75
C GLY A 90 6.16 -13.25 1.61
N GLY A 91 5.35 -12.75 0.66
CA GLY A 91 5.82 -11.88 -0.42
C GLY A 91 6.52 -10.62 0.13
N PRO A 92 7.29 -9.90 -0.71
CA PRO A 92 8.00 -8.71 -0.28
C PRO A 92 7.03 -7.67 0.26
N LEU A 93 7.30 -7.11 1.44
CA LEU A 93 6.45 -6.08 2.03
C LEU A 93 7.02 -4.70 1.75
N PHE A 94 6.11 -3.77 1.50
CA PHE A 94 6.44 -2.38 1.24
C PHE A 94 5.56 -1.47 2.11
N LEU A 95 6.18 -0.50 2.77
CA LEU A 95 5.53 0.54 3.57
C LEU A 95 5.56 1.88 2.81
N PRO A 96 4.45 2.30 2.18
CA PRO A 96 4.35 3.62 1.57
C PRO A 96 4.60 4.71 2.60
N GLY A 97 5.45 5.67 2.20
CA GLY A 97 6.00 6.72 3.04
C GLY A 97 5.11 7.18 4.18
N SER A 98 5.66 7.05 5.39
CA SER A 98 5.32 7.84 6.57
C SER A 98 5.65 9.31 6.38
#